data_AF-A0A0N4W690-F1
#
_entry.id   AF-A0A0N4W690-F1
#
_cell.length_a   1.000
_cell.length_b   1.000
_cell.length_c   1.000
_cell.angle_alpha   90.00
_cell.angle_beta   90.00
_cell.angle_gamma   90.00
#
_symmetry.space_group_name_H-M   'P 1'
#
loop_
_entity.id
_entity.type
_entity.pdbx_description
1 polymer ?
#
loop_
_entity_poly.entity_id
_entity_poly.type
_entity_poly.pdbx_seq_one_letter_code
_entity_poly.pdbx_strand_id
1 'polypeptide(L)'
;MLMYLFSIIQYFVLRSHIILQVLKNIKDILRENRETLERIGHLASDPYPHDSETLTNAISKVLENVAFFSDLSLRFPFIEKMMEKDRKLRTDVVWAYNYAKGTGLCDVDTSKVLDMMAQQHGIIPKSEKFINPYDKERAKKDLEELAAQEQERRAKDKDSKITKKKRKSESKSEL
;
A
#
# COMPACT_ATOMS: atom_id res chain seq x y z
N MET A 1 3.19 -24.15 26.15
CA MET A 1 2.58 -23.82 24.84
C MET A 1 1.48 -22.74 24.97
N LEU A 2 0.50 -22.88 25.88
CA LEU A 2 -0.55 -21.87 26.11
C LEU A 2 -0.04 -20.47 26.53
N MET A 3 1.00 -20.38 27.38
CA MET A 3 1.61 -19.09 27.78
C MET A 3 2.26 -18.35 26.60
N TYR A 4 2.83 -19.07 25.63
CA TYR A 4 3.43 -18.45 24.44
C TYR A 4 2.37 -17.90 23.49
N LEU A 5 1.28 -18.64 23.28
CA LEU A 5 0.12 -18.14 22.53
C LEU A 5 -0.51 -16.91 23.19
N PHE A 6 -0.68 -16.91 24.50
CA PHE A 6 -1.21 -15.75 25.23
C PHE A 6 -0.31 -14.52 25.08
N SER A 7 1.01 -14.69 25.19
CA SER A 7 1.99 -13.61 25.00
C SER A 7 1.98 -13.05 23.57
N ILE A 8 1.88 -13.91 22.55
CA ILE A 8 1.78 -13.51 21.14
C ILE A 8 0.48 -12.74 20.86
N ILE A 9 -0.65 -13.22 21.39
CA ILE A 9 -1.95 -12.56 21.25
C ILE A 9 -1.92 -11.20 21.94
N GLN A 10 -1.38 -11.13 23.16
CA GLN A 10 -1.27 -9.87 23.90
C GLN A 10 -0.38 -8.86 23.17
N TYR A 11 0.75 -9.31 22.60
CA TYR A 11 1.64 -8.47 21.80
C TYR A 11 0.94 -7.95 20.53
N PHE A 12 0.17 -8.80 19.85
CA PHE A 12 -0.59 -8.41 18.66
C PHE A 12 -1.69 -7.38 18.98
N VAL A 13 -2.42 -7.58 20.09
CA VAL A 13 -3.46 -6.65 20.56
C VAL A 13 -2.84 -5.32 20.96
N LEU A 14 -1.75 -5.34 21.72
CA LEU A 14 -1.05 -4.12 22.14
C LEU A 14 -0.51 -3.33 20.94
N ARG A 15 0.14 -4.03 19.98
CA ARG A 15 0.61 -3.41 18.74
C ARG A 15 -0.52 -2.77 17.95
N SER A 16 -1.65 -3.45 17.81
CA SER A 16 -2.81 -2.93 17.10
C SER A 16 -3.41 -1.70 17.80
N HIS A 17 -3.47 -1.72 19.13
CA HIS A 17 -3.96 -0.58 19.91
C HIS A 17 -3.12 0.68 19.72
N ILE A 18 -1.79 0.55 19.80
CA ILE A 18 -0.87 1.69 19.60
C ILE A 18 -1.03 2.28 18.19
N ILE A 19 -1.12 1.42 17.16
CA ILE A 19 -1.31 1.89 15.78
C ILE A 19 -2.64 2.65 15.64
N LEU A 20 -3.72 2.16 16.25
CA LEU A 20 -5.01 2.87 16.22
C LEU A 20 -4.95 4.25 16.90
N GLN A 21 -4.20 4.38 18.01
CA GLN A 21 -3.98 5.69 18.63
C GLN A 21 -3.17 6.64 17.74
N VAL A 22 -2.11 6.13 17.11
CA VAL A 22 -1.31 6.89 16.15
C VAL A 22 -2.15 7.37 14.98
N LEU A 23 -3.00 6.50 14.42
CA LEU A 23 -3.89 6.84 13.31
C LEU A 23 -4.93 7.90 13.70
N LYS A 24 -5.44 7.84 14.94
CA LYS A 24 -6.31 8.89 15.47
C LYS A 24 -5.57 10.23 15.54
N ASN A 25 -4.34 10.25 16.05
CA ASN A 25 -3.55 11.47 16.12
C ASN A 25 -3.24 12.04 14.73
N ILE A 26 -2.83 11.20 13.77
CA ILE A 26 -2.62 11.59 12.37
C ILE A 26 -3.88 12.24 11.80
N LYS A 27 -5.05 11.63 12.03
CA LYS A 27 -6.33 12.17 11.56
C LYS A 27 -6.57 13.57 12.09
N ASP A 28 -6.38 13.77 13.40
CA ASP A 28 -6.62 15.05 14.06
C ASP A 28 -5.64 16.12 13.53
N ILE A 29 -4.36 15.78 13.38
CA ILE A 29 -3.32 16.68 12.83
C ILE A 29 -3.63 17.04 11.37
N LEU A 30 -3.93 16.06 10.50
CA LEU A 30 -4.23 16.32 9.09
C LEU A 30 -5.42 17.26 8.95
N ARG A 31 -6.46 17.04 9.75
CA ARG A 31 -7.66 17.87 9.71
C ARG A 31 -7.40 19.30 10.20
N GLU A 32 -6.74 19.46 11.33
CA GLU A 32 -6.45 20.80 11.90
C GLU A 32 -5.59 21.64 10.94
N ASN A 33 -4.55 21.03 10.37
CA ASN A 33 -3.63 21.75 9.48
C ASN A 33 -4.26 21.98 8.09
N ARG A 34 -5.10 21.07 7.61
CA ARG A 34 -5.96 21.32 6.45
C ARG A 34 -6.84 22.53 6.64
N GLU A 35 -7.61 22.57 7.74
CA GLU A 35 -8.51 23.69 8.03
C GLU A 35 -7.74 25.02 8.17
N THR A 36 -6.49 24.96 8.67
CA THR A 36 -5.60 26.13 8.76
C THR A 36 -5.15 26.60 7.38
N LEU A 37 -4.71 25.69 6.50
CA LEU A 37 -4.27 26.00 5.14
C LEU A 37 -5.43 26.54 4.28
N GLU A 38 -6.60 25.92 4.37
CA GLU A 38 -7.81 26.37 3.65
C GLU A 38 -8.27 27.75 4.14
N ARG A 39 -8.17 28.05 5.44
CA ARG A 39 -8.53 29.36 6.00
C ARG A 39 -7.59 30.47 5.56
N ILE A 40 -6.29 30.16 5.48
CA ILE A 40 -5.26 31.09 4.97
C ILE A 40 -5.41 31.26 3.45
N GLY A 41 -6.01 30.28 2.77
CA GLY A 41 -6.20 30.29 1.32
C GLY A 41 -4.94 29.91 0.55
N HIS A 42 -4.00 29.21 1.18
CA HIS A 42 -2.77 28.76 0.52
C HIS A 42 -3.04 27.53 -0.35
N LEU A 43 -2.73 27.64 -1.64
CA LEU A 43 -2.89 26.57 -2.62
C LEU A 43 -1.62 25.73 -2.70
N ALA A 44 -1.76 24.46 -3.11
CA ALA A 44 -0.60 23.60 -3.29
C ALA A 44 0.37 24.10 -4.38
N SER A 45 -0.13 24.87 -5.36
CA SER A 45 0.68 25.49 -6.42
C SER A 45 1.40 26.75 -5.99
N ASP A 46 1.09 27.29 -4.81
CA ASP A 46 1.66 28.55 -4.36
C ASP A 46 3.15 28.37 -3.99
N PRO A 47 3.97 29.43 -4.11
CA PRO A 47 5.37 29.38 -3.70
C PRO A 47 5.52 29.03 -2.22
N TYR A 48 6.61 28.32 -1.89
CA TYR A 48 6.87 27.96 -0.51
C TYR A 48 7.05 29.21 0.38
N PRO A 49 6.35 29.30 1.52
CA PRO A 49 6.27 30.52 2.31
C PRO A 49 7.40 30.62 3.34
N HIS A 50 8.57 31.06 2.88
CA HIS A 50 9.78 31.20 3.71
C HIS A 50 9.61 32.15 4.91
N ASP A 51 8.70 33.12 4.82
CA ASP A 51 8.56 34.18 5.84
C ASP A 51 7.50 33.89 6.90
N SER A 52 6.72 32.81 6.75
CA SER A 52 5.63 32.46 7.69
C SER A 52 5.91 31.13 8.37
N GLU A 53 6.29 31.20 9.65
CA GLU A 53 6.50 30.02 10.48
C GLU A 53 5.21 29.21 10.63
N THR A 54 4.07 29.86 10.85
CA THR A 54 2.77 29.20 10.99
C THR A 54 2.42 28.39 9.74
N LEU A 55 2.61 28.98 8.56
CA LEU A 55 2.26 28.32 7.31
C LEU A 55 3.25 27.21 6.96
N THR A 56 4.55 27.46 7.15
CA THR A 56 5.61 26.45 7.04
C THR A 56 5.30 25.25 7.93
N ASN A 57 5.00 25.48 9.21
CA ASN A 57 4.68 24.42 10.16
C ASN A 57 3.42 23.62 9.77
N ALA A 58 2.39 24.30 9.25
CA ALA A 58 1.18 23.63 8.78
C ALA A 58 1.45 22.73 7.56
N ILE A 59 2.23 23.23 6.59
CA ILE A 59 2.64 22.46 5.41
C ILE A 59 3.45 21.24 5.84
N SER A 60 4.50 21.42 6.65
CA SER A 60 5.35 20.32 7.13
C SER A 60 4.53 19.26 7.85
N LYS A 61 3.62 19.66 8.76
CA LYS A 61 2.73 18.73 9.44
C LYS A 61 1.87 17.92 8.47
N VAL A 62 1.31 18.54 7.44
CA VAL A 62 0.51 17.81 6.44
C VAL A 62 1.38 16.82 5.66
N LEU A 63 2.52 17.27 5.13
CA LEU A 63 3.41 16.46 4.29
C LEU A 63 3.99 15.26 5.06
N GLU A 64 4.50 15.49 6.26
CA GLU A 64 5.08 14.44 7.10
C GLU A 64 4.03 13.42 7.53
N ASN A 65 2.84 13.88 7.94
CA ASN A 65 1.80 12.97 8.41
C ASN A 65 1.17 12.15 7.28
N VAL A 66 1.02 12.71 6.07
CA VAL A 66 0.51 11.94 4.92
C VAL A 66 1.56 10.94 4.43
N ALA A 67 2.84 11.30 4.44
CA ALA A 67 3.93 10.37 4.13
C ALA A 67 3.96 9.21 5.14
N PHE A 68 3.94 9.53 6.44
CA PHE A 68 3.94 8.51 7.50
C PHE A 68 2.68 7.64 7.47
N PHE A 69 1.50 8.23 7.23
CA PHE A 69 0.27 7.47 7.04
C PHE A 69 0.39 6.50 5.86
N SER A 70 1.04 6.91 4.77
CA SER A 70 1.22 6.06 3.59
C SER A 70 2.03 4.82 3.90
N ASP A 71 3.14 4.98 4.61
CA ASP A 71 3.93 3.86 5.10
C ASP A 71 3.14 2.91 6.02
N LEU A 72 2.41 3.46 6.99
CA LEU A 72 1.56 2.66 7.87
C LEU A 72 0.51 1.90 7.08
N SER A 73 -0.17 2.59 6.16
CA SER A 73 -1.24 2.01 5.36
C SER A 73 -0.77 0.85 4.49
N LEU A 74 0.42 0.93 3.91
CA LEU A 74 0.96 -0.16 3.11
C LEU A 74 1.35 -1.34 4.00
N ARG A 75 1.88 -1.07 5.20
CA ARG A 75 2.32 -2.12 6.15
C ARG A 75 1.17 -2.83 6.87
N PHE A 76 0.03 -2.16 7.04
CA PHE A 76 -1.07 -2.63 7.87
C PHE A 76 -2.38 -2.72 7.07
N PRO A 77 -2.72 -3.92 6.54
CA PRO A 77 -3.90 -4.11 5.70
C PRO A 77 -5.24 -3.73 6.35
N PHE A 78 -5.33 -3.74 7.69
CA PHE A 78 -6.57 -3.35 8.38
C PHE A 78 -6.91 -1.86 8.20
N ILE A 79 -5.94 -1.01 7.84
CA ILE A 79 -6.14 0.42 7.58
C ILE A 79 -7.03 0.63 6.34
N GLU A 80 -6.97 -0.26 5.35
CA GLU A 80 -7.86 -0.24 4.18
C GLU A 80 -9.33 -0.31 4.62
N LYS A 81 -9.68 -1.30 5.46
CA LYS A 81 -11.02 -1.43 6.03
C LYS A 81 -11.42 -0.24 6.90
N MET A 82 -10.46 0.38 7.58
CA MET A 82 -10.71 1.57 8.39
C MET A 82 -11.05 2.78 7.49
N MET A 83 -10.31 2.97 6.39
CA MET A 83 -10.54 4.02 5.39
C MET A 83 -11.87 3.85 4.65
N GLU A 84 -12.31 2.61 4.40
CA GLU A 84 -13.63 2.32 3.83
C GLU A 84 -14.78 2.74 4.76
N LYS A 85 -14.60 2.54 6.08
CA LYS A 85 -15.62 2.85 7.09
C LYS A 85 -15.63 4.33 7.49
N ASP A 86 -14.45 4.94 7.64
CA ASP A 86 -14.29 6.31 8.08
C ASP A 86 -14.14 7.27 6.88
N ARG A 87 -15.29 7.72 6.36
CA ARG A 87 -15.33 8.67 5.22
C ARG A 87 -14.62 9.99 5.50
N LYS A 88 -14.58 10.45 6.77
CA LYS A 88 -13.92 11.71 7.13
C LYS A 88 -12.41 11.55 6.99
N LEU A 89 -11.86 10.49 7.57
CA LEU A 89 -10.44 10.16 7.40
C LEU A 89 -10.09 10.02 5.92
N ARG A 90 -10.90 9.30 5.13
CA ARG A 90 -10.67 9.16 3.69
C ARG A 90 -10.60 10.52 2.99
N THR A 91 -11.51 11.43 3.34
CA THR A 91 -11.54 12.78 2.75
C THR A 91 -10.26 13.56 3.08
N ASP A 92 -9.83 13.54 4.34
CA ASP A 92 -8.64 14.27 4.78
C ASP A 92 -7.36 13.69 4.16
N VAL A 93 -7.26 12.37 4.04
CA VAL A 93 -6.13 11.70 3.38
C VAL A 93 -6.09 11.98 1.88
N VAL A 94 -7.24 11.92 1.18
CA VAL A 94 -7.31 12.25 -0.26
C VAL A 94 -6.90 13.70 -0.49
N TRP A 95 -7.39 14.61 0.35
CA TRP A 95 -7.00 16.01 0.28
C TRP A 95 -5.50 16.19 0.52
N ALA A 96 -4.95 15.58 1.58
CA ALA A 96 -3.53 15.69 1.92
C ALA A 96 -2.62 15.08 0.85
N TYR A 97 -3.04 13.97 0.23
CA TYR A 97 -2.35 13.37 -0.92
C TYR A 97 -2.27 14.35 -2.09
N ASN A 98 -3.42 14.91 -2.51
CA ASN A 98 -3.46 15.86 -3.63
C ASN A 98 -2.65 17.12 -3.32
N TYR A 99 -2.73 17.60 -2.09
CA TYR A 99 -1.94 18.75 -1.63
C TYR A 99 -0.44 18.45 -1.72
N ALA A 100 0.01 17.32 -1.17
CA ALA A 100 1.42 16.91 -1.21
C ALA A 100 1.95 16.72 -2.63
N LYS A 101 1.14 16.15 -3.53
CA LYS A 101 1.51 16.01 -4.95
C LYS A 101 1.56 17.36 -5.66
N GLY A 102 0.66 18.28 -5.32
CA GLY A 102 0.59 19.61 -5.91
C GLY A 102 1.76 20.51 -5.53
N THR A 103 2.26 20.41 -4.29
CA THR A 103 3.39 21.24 -3.82
C THR A 103 4.72 20.84 -4.43
N GLY A 104 4.89 19.57 -4.80
CA GLY A 104 6.16 19.06 -5.32
C GLY A 104 7.31 19.08 -4.29
N LEU A 105 7.01 19.25 -3.00
CA LEU A 105 7.98 19.33 -1.92
C LEU A 105 8.43 17.94 -1.42
N CYS A 106 7.68 16.89 -1.75
CA CYS A 106 8.08 15.53 -1.44
C CYS A 106 9.22 15.07 -2.34
N ASP A 107 10.20 14.39 -1.76
CA ASP A 107 11.23 13.70 -2.54
C ASP A 107 10.63 12.57 -3.40
N VAL A 108 11.45 12.05 -4.32
CA VAL A 108 11.04 11.04 -5.29
C VAL A 108 10.56 9.74 -4.61
N ASP A 109 11.17 9.33 -3.50
CA ASP A 109 10.83 8.08 -2.82
C ASP A 109 9.57 8.23 -1.97
N THR A 110 9.43 9.34 -1.26
CA THR A 110 8.20 9.72 -0.55
C THR A 110 7.02 9.82 -1.52
N SER A 111 7.23 10.43 -2.69
CA SER A 111 6.20 10.49 -3.74
C SER A 111 5.79 9.10 -4.23
N LYS A 112 6.73 8.16 -4.40
CA LYS A 112 6.39 6.78 -4.80
C LYS A 112 5.55 6.09 -3.74
N VAL A 113 5.89 6.27 -2.45
CA VAL A 113 5.14 5.68 -1.33
C VAL A 113 3.72 6.24 -1.27
N LEU A 114 3.56 7.54 -1.46
CA LEU A 114 2.26 8.20 -1.58
C LEU A 114 1.44 7.62 -2.73
N ASP A 115 2.04 7.48 -3.92
CA ASP A 115 1.34 6.94 -5.09
C ASP A 115 0.97 5.46 -4.90
N MET A 116 1.80 4.66 -4.20
CA MET A 116 1.45 3.29 -3.84
C MET A 116 0.26 3.23 -2.88
N MET A 117 0.25 4.06 -1.83
CA MET A 117 -0.91 4.14 -0.92
C MET A 117 -2.17 4.59 -1.66
N ALA A 118 -2.05 5.61 -2.52
CA ALA A 118 -3.15 6.13 -3.31
C ALA A 118 -3.73 5.07 -4.25
N GLN A 119 -2.89 4.25 -4.87
CA GLN A 119 -3.34 3.09 -5.65
C GLN A 119 -4.05 2.07 -4.78
N GLN A 120 -3.49 1.70 -3.62
CA GLN A 120 -4.09 0.72 -2.71
C GLN A 120 -5.54 1.10 -2.36
N HIS A 121 -5.78 2.35 -1.97
CA HIS A 121 -7.10 2.86 -1.56
C HIS A 121 -8.02 3.29 -2.71
N GLY A 122 -7.57 3.16 -3.97
CA GLY A 122 -8.33 3.60 -5.14
C GLY A 122 -8.55 5.11 -5.18
N ILE A 123 -7.58 5.89 -4.70
CA ILE A 123 -7.52 7.35 -4.90
C ILE A 123 -7.08 7.64 -6.33
N ILE A 124 -6.11 6.87 -6.83
CA ILE A 124 -5.67 6.89 -8.23
C ILE A 124 -5.83 5.48 -8.85
N PRO A 125 -5.87 5.36 -10.19
CA PRO A 125 -5.94 4.06 -10.85
C PRO A 125 -4.74 3.17 -10.49
N LYS A 126 -5.01 1.89 -10.20
CA LYS A 126 -3.95 0.89 -9.95
C LYS A 126 -3.19 0.60 -11.24
N SER A 127 -1.86 0.67 -11.18
CA SER A 127 -1.01 0.19 -12.27
C SER A 127 -1.06 -1.33 -12.37
N GLU A 128 -0.93 -1.89 -13.57
CA GLU A 128 -0.81 -3.34 -13.78
C GLU A 128 0.38 -3.94 -13.02
N LYS A 129 1.40 -3.13 -12.72
CA LYS A 129 2.61 -3.52 -11.97
C LYS A 129 2.52 -3.19 -10.48
N PHE A 130 1.35 -2.77 -9.98
CA PHE A 130 1.20 -2.41 -8.57
C PHE A 130 1.34 -3.65 -7.68
N ILE A 131 2.38 -3.66 -6.87
CA ILE A 131 2.60 -4.67 -5.84
C ILE A 131 2.93 -3.92 -4.56
N ASN A 132 2.11 -4.11 -3.52
CA ASN A 132 2.46 -3.61 -2.19
C ASN A 132 3.58 -4.50 -1.61
N PRO A 133 4.79 -3.97 -1.38
CA PRO A 133 5.93 -4.75 -0.92
C PRO A 133 5.75 -5.33 0.50
N TYR A 134 4.81 -4.79 1.28
CA TYR A 134 4.53 -5.23 2.64
C TYR A 134 3.40 -6.26 2.73
N ASP A 135 2.71 -6.55 1.63
CA ASP A 135 1.66 -7.56 1.57
C ASP A 135 2.24 -8.97 1.45
N LYS A 136 2.74 -9.49 2.57
CA LYS A 136 3.40 -10.81 2.64
C LYS A 136 2.47 -11.97 2.32
N GLU A 137 1.18 -11.85 2.64
CA GLU A 137 0.18 -12.89 2.39
C GLU A 137 -0.17 -12.96 0.90
N ARG A 138 -0.28 -11.81 0.24
CA ARG A 138 -0.51 -11.76 -1.21
C ARG A 138 0.75 -12.14 -1.99
N ALA A 139 1.92 -11.69 -1.56
CA ALA A 139 3.20 -12.15 -2.12
C ALA A 139 3.40 -13.67 -1.98
N LYS A 140 2.94 -14.26 -0.87
CA LYS A 140 2.95 -15.72 -0.68
C LYS A 140 1.97 -16.42 -1.61
N LYS A 141 0.74 -15.92 -1.73
CA LYS A 141 -0.27 -16.45 -2.67
C LYS A 141 0.17 -16.37 -4.13
N ASP A 142 0.71 -15.23 -4.55
CA ASP A 142 1.17 -15.01 -5.92
C ASP A 142 2.33 -15.96 -6.27
N LEU A 143 3.24 -16.22 -5.31
CA LEU A 143 4.32 -17.19 -5.45
C LEU A 143 3.80 -18.63 -5.54
N GLU A 144 2.78 -18.97 -4.75
CA GLU A 144 2.12 -20.28 -4.79
C GLU A 144 1.38 -20.50 -6.14
N GLU A 145 0.70 -19.49 -6.67
CA GLU A 145 0.03 -19.55 -7.98
C GLU A 145 1.03 -19.67 -9.14
N LEU A 146 2.12 -18.89 -9.13
CA LEU A 146 3.20 -19.00 -10.11
C LEU A 146 3.85 -20.40 -10.10
N ALA A 147 4.06 -20.96 -8.90
CA ALA A 147 4.60 -22.32 -8.76
C ALA A 147 3.63 -23.39 -9.30
N ALA A 148 2.32 -23.22 -9.08
CA ALA A 148 1.30 -24.11 -9.61
C ALA A 148 1.24 -24.06 -11.14
N GLN A 149 1.26 -22.87 -11.75
CA GLN A 149 1.25 -22.70 -13.21
C GLN A 149 2.49 -23.32 -13.87
N GLU A 150 3.68 -23.14 -13.29
CA GLU A 150 4.91 -23.72 -13.81
C GLU A 150 4.92 -25.26 -13.68
N GLN A 151 4.37 -25.83 -12.59
CA GLN A 151 4.17 -27.28 -12.47
C GLN A 151 3.23 -27.81 -13.56
N GLU A 152 2.13 -27.11 -13.83
CA GLU A 152 1.16 -27.51 -14.84
C GLU A 152 1.76 -27.45 -16.25
N ARG A 153 2.58 -26.43 -16.54
CA ARG A 153 3.32 -26.30 -17.80
C ARG A 153 4.32 -27.44 -17.98
N ARG A 154 5.07 -27.77 -16.93
CA ARG A 154 6.02 -28.91 -16.93
C ARG A 154 5.32 -30.26 -17.08
N ALA A 155 4.12 -30.41 -16.52
CA ALA A 155 3.31 -31.63 -16.68
C ALA A 155 2.85 -31.79 -18.14
N LYS A 156 2.34 -30.72 -18.76
CA LYS A 156 1.95 -30.69 -20.19
C LYS A 156 3.14 -30.95 -21.13
N ASP A 157 4.32 -30.42 -20.79
CA ASP A 157 5.56 -30.67 -21.56
C ASP A 157 6.07 -32.11 -21.43
N LYS A 158 5.91 -32.72 -20.25
CA LYS A 158 6.25 -34.15 -20.06
C LYS A 158 5.28 -35.05 -20.82
N ASP A 159 3.99 -34.75 -20.76
CA ASP A 159 2.96 -35.57 -21.39
C ASP A 159 3.10 -35.54 -22.92
N SER A 160 3.28 -34.34 -23.50
CA SER A 160 3.52 -34.18 -24.94
C SER A 160 4.79 -34.86 -25.46
N LYS A 161 5.85 -34.96 -24.63
CA LYS A 161 7.07 -35.72 -24.96
C LYS A 161 6.83 -37.23 -24.92
N ILE A 162 6.02 -37.72 -23.98
CA ILE A 162 5.65 -39.15 -23.88
C ILE A 162 4.79 -39.55 -25.07
N THR A 163 3.80 -38.74 -25.46
CA THR A 163 2.95 -39.01 -26.64
C THR A 163 3.76 -39.04 -27.93
N LYS A 164 4.72 -38.12 -28.10
CA LYS A 164 5.63 -38.13 -29.27
C LYS A 164 6.53 -39.37 -29.30
N LYS A 165 6.97 -39.88 -28.15
CA LYS A 165 7.84 -41.06 -28.08
C LYS A 165 7.08 -42.35 -28.39
N LYS A 166 5.83 -42.48 -27.94
CA LYS A 166 4.94 -43.61 -28.28
C LYS A 166 4.61 -43.68 -29.77
N ARG A 167 4.25 -42.56 -30.38
CA ARG A 167 3.98 -42.50 -31.83
C ARG A 167 5.18 -42.90 -32.69
N LYS A 168 6.41 -42.64 -32.22
CA LYS A 168 7.65 -42.99 -32.91
C LYS A 168 8.09 -44.45 -32.71
N SER A 169 7.58 -45.13 -31.67
CA SER A 169 7.83 -46.56 -31.46
C SER A 169 6.82 -47.43 -32.22
N GLU A 170 5.56 -47.00 -32.33
CA GLU A 170 4.53 -47.68 -33.12
C GLU A 170 4.85 -47.64 -34.63
N SER A 171 5.39 -46.53 -35.13
CA SER A 171 5.80 -46.44 -36.54
C SER A 171 7.04 -47.27 -36.91
N LYS A 172 7.69 -47.94 -35.93
CA LYS A 172 8.88 -48.79 -36.14
C LYS A 172 8.58 -50.28 -36.02
N SER A 173 7.39 -50.66 -35.55
CA SER A 173 6.96 -52.06 -35.46
C SER A 173 6.14 -52.54 -36.66
N GLU A 174 5.84 -51.66 -37.62
CA GLU A 174 5.06 -51.96 -38.83
C GLU A 174 5.91 -52.04 -40.12
N LEU A 175 7.25 -52.09 -39.99
CA LEU A 175 8.22 -52.28 -41.07
C LEU A 175 8.99 -53.59 -40.86
#